data_AF-A0A6M3K6U9-F1
#
_entry.id   AF-A0A6M3K6U9-F1
#
_cell.length_a   1.000
_cell.length_b   1.000
_cell.length_c   1.000
_cell.angle_alpha   90.00
_cell.angle_beta   90.00
_cell.angle_gamma   90.00
#
_symmetry.space_group_name_H-M   'P 1'
#
loop_
_entity.id
_entity.type
_entity.pdbx_description
1 polymer ?
#
loop_
_entity_poly.entity_id
_entity_poly.type
_entity_poly.pdbx_seq_one_letter_code
_entity_poly.pdbx_strand_id
1 'polypeptide(L)' 'MYLIHRETKKYPDGIIEISVTIVNEKDLSHKNYTYSLNSEYVSRQFHSLLRMGKKLHGSALTLLNKSKIKTD' A
#
# COMPACT_ATOMS: atom_id res chain seq x y z
N MET A 1 7.28 -12.64 -2.87
CA MET A 1 6.29 -11.80 -2.14
C MET A 1 5.56 -10.96 -3.15
N TYR A 2 4.24 -10.84 -3.06
CA TYR A 2 3.48 -9.90 -3.89
C TYR A 2 2.38 -9.20 -3.09
N LEU A 3 2.00 -8.00 -3.53
CA LEU A 3 0.91 -7.22 -2.98
C LEU A 3 -0.36 -7.46 -3.78
N ILE A 4 -1.49 -7.52 -3.09
CA ILE A 4 -2.82 -7.41 -3.66
C ILE A 4 -3.43 -6.14 -3.08
N HIS A 5 -3.78 -5.17 -3.94
CA HIS A 5 -4.57 -4.02 -3.50
C HIS A 5 -6.02 -4.45 -3.31
N ARG A 6 -6.61 -4.05 -2.18
CA ARG A 6 -7.98 -4.39 -1.82
C ARG A 6 -8.90 -3.19 -1.96
N GLU A 7 -8.50 -2.06 -1.42
CA GLU A 7 -9.35 -0.88 -1.30
C GLU A 7 -8.51 0.39 -1.16
N THR A 8 -9.03 1.50 -1.69
CA THR A 8 -8.53 2.84 -1.40
C THR A 8 -9.70 3.70 -0.96
N LYS A 9 -9.68 4.20 0.28
CA LYS A 9 -10.67 5.14 0.81
C LYS A 9 -10.05 6.52 0.96
N LYS A 10 -10.76 7.56 0.55
CA LYS A 10 -10.37 8.94 0.77
C LYS A 10 -11.40 9.59 1.70
N TYR A 11 -10.93 10.15 2.79
CA TYR A 11 -11.75 10.78 3.81
C TYR A 11 -11.77 12.32 3.62
N PRO A 12 -12.80 13.01 4.14
CA PRO A 12 -12.95 14.47 4.00
C PRO A 12 -11.83 15.29 4.65
N ASP A 13 -11.17 14.73 5.67
CA ASP A 13 -10.00 15.31 6.36
C ASP A 13 -8.71 15.22 5.53
N GLY A 14 -8.76 14.65 4.33
CA GLY A 14 -7.62 14.49 3.44
C GLY A 14 -6.81 13.23 3.69
N ILE A 15 -7.20 12.38 4.65
CA ILE A 15 -6.58 11.08 4.89
C ILE A 15 -7.01 10.11 3.79
N ILE A 16 -6.06 9.32 3.30
CA ILE A 16 -6.25 8.28 2.30
C ILE A 16 -5.81 6.96 2.91
N GLU A 17 -6.74 6.03 3.06
CA GLU A 17 -6.44 4.67 3.50
C GLU A 17 -6.28 3.73 2.30
N ILE A 18 -5.19 2.98 2.28
CA ILE A 18 -4.93 1.96 1.27
C ILE A 18 -4.82 0.61 1.97
N SER A 19 -5.77 -0.28 1.69
CA SER A 19 -5.75 -1.64 2.19
C SER A 19 -5.07 -2.58 1.19
N VAL A 20 -4.09 -3.34 1.68
CA VAL A 20 -3.32 -4.31 0.89
C VAL A 20 -3.21 -5.65 1.61
N THR A 21 -3.19 -6.72 0.84
CA THR A 21 -2.77 -8.05 1.31
C THR A 21 -1.34 -8.30 0.84
N ILE A 22 -0.42 -8.55 1.76
CA ILE A 22 0.95 -8.99 1.46
C ILE A 22 0.95 -10.51 1.48
N VAL A 23 1.30 -11.13 0.35
CA VAL A 23 1.41 -12.58 0.22
C VAL A 23 2.88 -12.97 0.17
N ASN A 24 3.28 -13.86 1.06
CA ASN A 24 4.59 -14.48 1.03
C ASN A 24 4.50 -15.82 0.26
N GLU A 25 5.27 -15.93 -0.82
CA GLU A 25 5.22 -17.10 -1.72
C GLU A 25 5.96 -18.30 -1.14
N LYS A 26 6.84 -18.11 -0.15
CA LYS A 26 7.62 -19.21 0.45
C LYS A 26 6.81 -20.07 1.42
N ASP A 27 5.94 -19.45 2.20
CA ASP A 27 5.15 -20.10 3.26
C ASP A 27 3.64 -20.02 2.99
N LEU A 28 3.24 -19.46 1.83
CA LEU A 28 1.84 -19.19 1.43
C LEU A 28 1.06 -18.36 2.46
N SER A 29 1.76 -17.71 3.39
CA SER A 29 1.12 -16.86 4.38
C SER A 29 0.70 -15.54 3.74
N HIS A 30 -0.37 -14.97 4.28
CA HIS A 30 -0.83 -13.65 3.86
C HIS A 30 -1.22 -12.82 5.08
N LYS A 31 -0.92 -11.52 5.01
CA LYS A 31 -1.28 -10.55 6.04
C LYS A 31 -1.92 -9.33 5.40
N ASN A 32 -3.01 -8.87 6.01
CA ASN A 32 -3.72 -7.67 5.58
C ASN A 32 -3.20 -6.46 6.37
N TYR A 33 -2.98 -5.37 5.65
CA TYR A 33 -2.53 -4.09 6.22
C TYR A 33 -3.37 -2.97 5.64
N THR A 34 -3.67 -1.98 6.47
CA THR A 34 -4.25 -0.71 6.04
C THR A 34 -3.23 0.38 6.31
N TYR A 35 -2.92 1.17 5.29
CA TYR A 35 -1.98 2.28 5.34
C TYR A 35 -2.73 3.59 5.23
N SER A 36 -2.64 4.43 6.25
CA SER A 36 -3.18 5.78 6.24
C SER A 36 -2.11 6.76 5.74
N LEU A 37 -2.43 7.52 4.70
CA LEU A 37 -1.56 8.49 4.02
C LEU A 37 -2.23 9.86 4.05
N ASN A 38 -1.44 10.94 4.08
CA ASN A 38 -1.95 12.32 3.94
C ASN A 38 -1.62 12.95 2.57
N SER A 39 -1.18 12.13 1.59
CA SER A 39 -0.73 12.61 0.29
C SER A 39 -1.34 11.83 -0.86
N GLU A 40 -2.16 12.51 -1.67
CA GLU A 40 -2.69 11.95 -2.92
C GLU A 40 -1.61 11.58 -3.92
N TYR A 41 -0.53 12.37 -3.97
CA TYR A 41 0.59 12.10 -4.86
C TYR A 41 1.20 10.73 -4.54
N VAL A 42 1.43 10.44 -3.26
CA VAL A 42 1.95 9.14 -2.81
C VAL A 42 0.98 8.01 -3.17
N SER A 43 -0.32 8.21 -2.94
CA SER A 43 -1.35 7.21 -3.31
C SER A 43 -1.30 6.90 -4.82
N ARG A 44 -1.21 7.92 -5.68
CA ARG A 44 -1.07 7.74 -7.13
C ARG A 44 0.21 7.02 -7.53
N GLN A 45 1.34 7.36 -6.90
CA GLN A 45 2.62 6.68 -7.13
C GLN A 45 2.56 5.20 -6.73
N PHE A 46 1.93 4.89 -5.58
CA PHE A 46 1.68 3.51 -5.17
C PHE A 46 0.90 2.73 -6.23
N HIS A 47 -0.23 3.28 -6.71
CA HIS A 47 -1.05 2.64 -7.74
C HIS A 47 -0.33 2.48 -9.09
N SER A 48 0.57 3.41 -9.42
CA SER A 48 1.43 3.29 -10.60
C SER A 48 2.38 2.09 -10.46
N LEU A 49 3.14 2.04 -9.36
CA LEU A 49 4.09 0.95 -9.07
C LEU A 49 3.41 -0.41 -9.01
N LEU A 50 2.23 -0.49 -8.39
CA LEU A 50 1.47 -1.74 -8.31
C LEU A 50 1.05 -2.24 -9.70
N ARG A 51 0.58 -1.35 -10.59
CA ARG A 51 0.14 -1.72 -11.95
C ARG A 51 1.28 -2.20 -12.85
N MET A 52 2.52 -1.79 -12.57
CA MET A 52 3.71 -2.23 -13.32
C MET A 52 4.15 -3.67 -12.98
N GLY A 53 3.46 -4.34 -12.04
CA GLY A 53 3.56 -5.77 -11.78
C GLY A 53 4.47 -6.15 -10.61
N LYS A 54 4.57 -7.47 -10.38
CA LYS A 54 5.18 -8.06 -9.17
C LYS A 54 6.59 -7.55 -8.85
N LYS A 55 7.39 -7.23 -9.86
CA LYS A 55 8.75 -6.71 -9.70
C LYS A 55 8.84 -5.39 -8.91
N LEU A 56 7.78 -4.57 -8.93
CA LEU A 56 7.73 -3.28 -8.23
C LEU A 56 6.90 -3.33 -6.94
N HIS A 57 6.37 -4.49 -6.55
CA HIS A 57 5.60 -4.63 -5.32
C HIS A 57 6.43 -4.28 -4.07
N GLY A 58 7.73 -4.60 -4.06
CA GLY A 58 8.64 -4.18 -2.99
C GLY A 58 8.80 -2.65 -2.89
N SER A 59 8.91 -1.97 -4.03
CA SER A 59 8.98 -0.50 -4.09
C SER A 59 7.67 0.15 -3.67
N ALA A 60 6.53 -0.41 -4.10
CA ALA A 60 5.20 0.04 -3.69
C ALA A 60 5.01 -0.09 -2.17
N LEU A 61 5.43 -1.21 -1.57
CA LEU A 61 5.40 -1.41 -0.13
C LEU A 61 6.33 -0.44 0.62
N THR A 62 7.52 -0.20 0.07
CA THR A 62 8.49 0.74 0.65
C THR A 62 7.94 2.16 0.68
N LEU A 63 7.27 2.57 -0.40
CA LEU A 63 6.59 3.87 -0.48
C LEU A 63 5.53 4.01 0.62
N LEU A 64 4.65 3.01 0.76
CA LEU A 64 3.62 3.01 1.82
C LEU A 64 4.23 3.06 3.22
N ASN A 65 5.26 2.26 3.51
CA ASN A 65 5.90 2.25 4.82
C ASN A 65 6.62 3.57 5.17
N LYS A 66 7.15 4.28 4.17
CA LYS A 66 7.80 5.60 4.37
C LYS A 66 6.81 6.72 4.55
N SER A 67 5.66 6.65 3.88
CA SER A 67 4.68 7.74 3.82
C SER A 67 3.47 7.54 4.74
N LYS A 68 3.39 6.42 5.46
CA LYS A 68 2.32 6.20 6.43
C LYS A 68 2.37 7.24 7.54
N ILE A 69 1.20 7.71 7.92
CA ILE A 69 1.02 8.52 9.14
C ILE A 69 1.43 7.64 10.31
N LYS A 70 2.36 8.12 11.14
CA LYS A 70 2.68 7.47 12.41
C LYS A 70 1.67 7.96 13.43
N THR A 71 0.81 7.08 13.91
CA THR A 71 0.12 7.26 15.18
C THR A 71 1.11 6.88 16.28
N ASP A 72 1.55 7.86 17.07
CA ASP A 72 2.29 7.67 18.34
C ASP A 72 1.43 6.91 19.36
#